data_AF-A0A2V7XZH4-F1
#
_entry.id   AF-A0A2V7XZH4-F1
#
_cell.length_a   1.000
_cell.length_b   1.000
_cell.length_c   1.000
_cell.angle_alpha   90.00
_cell.angle_beta   90.00
_cell.angle_gamma   90.00
#
_symmetry.space_group_name_H-M   'P 1'
#
loop_
_entity.id
_entity.type
_entity.pdbx_description
1 polymer ?
#
loop_
_entity_poly.entity_id
_entity_poly.type
_entity_poly.pdbx_seq_one_letter_code
_entity_poly.pdbx_strand_id
1 'polypeptide(L)'
;MVEQAVGPAPRAPGIYRVRLHDDESVKTIAGSLDFRRVDAPRHILDIHDDLRVESGATIAKEVLVGGSATIGEGVRLRALKASGDINLGPGVDIERWIDTSMRLVVGDGCRLGARATAGNDIILGAGVEFHLLSAPRIVVGSEQSRSHRRRTAQSRPIAEFGDPKRCRLRADGALLTDDDFTIPDDASAAGDVIARGNIRVGRQATIRGSLHGEADVVIGERATIKGSVYAEHSLHLAENAVISEHALTAGSAVIGSGARVGSPGRITTLLADRSVELNPGAVLYGRVVTAHGGITRAAENTSVNLVAN
;
A
#
# COMPACT_ATOMS: atom_id res chain seq x y z
N MET A 1 9.80 5.47 -22.14
CA MET A 1 9.57 6.67 -22.98
C MET A 1 10.89 7.29 -23.43
N VAL A 2 11.79 7.67 -22.52
CA VAL A 2 13.12 8.22 -22.89
C VAL A 2 13.99 7.24 -23.68
N GLU A 3 14.08 5.96 -23.27
CA GLU A 3 14.84 4.94 -24.02
C GLU A 3 14.36 4.75 -25.46
N GLN A 4 13.07 4.95 -25.73
CA GLN A 4 12.53 4.87 -27.09
C GLN A 4 12.93 6.07 -27.94
N ALA A 5 13.23 7.22 -27.32
CA ALA A 5 13.57 8.46 -28.01
C ALA A 5 15.08 8.65 -28.22
N VAL A 6 15.93 8.11 -27.32
CA VAL A 6 17.40 8.26 -27.37
C VAL A 6 18.17 6.95 -27.49
N GLY A 7 17.49 5.79 -27.56
CA GLY A 7 18.11 4.46 -27.67
C GLY A 7 18.30 3.76 -26.31
N PRO A 8 18.82 2.53 -26.24
CA PRO A 8 19.06 1.83 -24.97
C PRO A 8 20.28 2.41 -24.21
N ALA A 9 20.29 2.30 -22.88
CA ALA A 9 21.48 2.58 -22.06
C ALA A 9 22.50 1.42 -22.12
N PRO A 10 23.82 1.65 -21.92
CA PRO A 10 24.47 2.94 -21.65
C PRO A 10 24.72 3.76 -22.94
N ARG A 11 24.61 5.09 -22.85
CA ARG A 11 24.85 6.02 -23.99
C ARG A 11 26.03 6.96 -23.74
N ALA A 12 26.54 7.57 -24.80
CA ALA A 12 27.59 8.58 -24.63
C ALA A 12 27.05 9.75 -23.77
N PRO A 13 27.86 10.33 -22.86
CA PRO A 13 27.49 11.54 -22.16
C PRO A 13 27.23 12.70 -23.13
N GLY A 14 26.20 13.49 -22.87
CA GLY A 14 25.84 14.60 -23.75
C GLY A 14 24.43 15.10 -23.54
N ILE A 15 24.04 16.09 -24.33
CA ILE A 15 22.67 16.61 -24.37
C ILE A 15 22.05 16.21 -25.70
N TYR A 16 20.91 15.54 -25.62
CA TYR A 16 20.15 15.03 -26.75
C TYR A 16 18.78 15.70 -26.79
N ARG A 17 18.36 16.18 -27.96
CA ARG A 17 16.98 16.64 -28.16
C ARG A 17 16.09 15.44 -28.44
N VAL A 18 14.93 15.42 -27.81
CA VAL A 18 13.95 14.35 -27.96
C VAL A 18 12.58 14.95 -28.24
N ARG A 19 11.83 14.30 -29.14
CA ARG A 19 10.39 14.53 -29.25
C ARG A 19 9.68 13.51 -28.41
N LEU A 20 9.10 13.97 -27.31
CA LEU A 20 8.17 13.19 -26.51
C LEU A 20 6.76 13.70 -26.84
N HIS A 21 5.98 14.07 -25.82
CA HIS A 21 4.77 14.86 -26.02
C HIS A 21 5.09 16.30 -26.48
N ASP A 22 6.22 16.85 -26.02
CA ASP A 22 6.76 18.16 -26.39
C ASP A 22 8.25 18.04 -26.76
N ASP A 23 8.82 19.11 -27.33
CA ASP A 23 10.27 19.22 -27.57
C ASP A 23 11.01 19.29 -26.22
N GLU A 24 11.71 18.21 -25.89
CA GLU A 24 12.42 18.05 -24.64
C GLU A 24 13.90 17.79 -24.88
N SER A 25 14.69 17.80 -23.81
CA SER A 25 16.11 17.46 -23.89
C SER A 25 16.53 16.57 -22.73
N VAL A 26 17.40 15.61 -23.03
CA VAL A 26 17.95 14.63 -22.10
C VAL A 26 19.44 14.91 -21.94
N LYS A 27 19.91 15.02 -20.70
CA LYS A 27 21.33 15.10 -20.36
C LYS A 27 21.79 13.76 -19.80
N THR A 28 22.58 13.04 -20.58
CA THR A 28 23.20 11.78 -20.16
C THR A 28 24.50 12.04 -19.40
N ILE A 29 24.65 11.39 -18.24
CA ILE A 29 25.79 11.50 -17.33
C ILE A 29 26.31 10.08 -17.07
N ALA A 30 27.55 9.81 -17.47
CA ALA A 30 28.13 8.46 -17.39
C ALA A 30 28.48 7.98 -15.97
N GLY A 31 28.59 8.89 -15.00
CA GLY A 31 28.97 8.57 -13.63
C GLY A 31 27.86 8.92 -12.63
N SER A 32 28.20 8.81 -11.35
CA SER A 32 27.32 9.26 -10.28
C SER A 32 27.14 10.78 -10.28
N LEU A 33 26.00 11.25 -9.77
CA LEU A 33 25.70 12.67 -9.64
C LEU A 33 25.33 13.01 -8.20
N ASP A 34 26.09 13.93 -7.60
CA ASP A 34 25.71 14.60 -6.36
C ASP A 34 25.10 15.96 -6.72
N PHE A 35 23.79 16.07 -6.56
CA PHE A 35 23.00 17.23 -6.97
C PHE A 35 22.80 18.20 -5.81
N ARG A 36 23.29 19.43 -5.98
CA ARG A 36 23.18 20.51 -5.01
C ARG A 36 22.03 21.46 -5.35
N ARG A 37 21.44 22.08 -4.32
CA ARG A 37 20.22 22.91 -4.43
C ARG A 37 20.30 24.09 -5.42
N VAL A 38 21.49 24.54 -5.79
CA VAL A 38 21.70 25.80 -6.54
C VAL A 38 21.38 25.67 -8.03
N ASP A 39 21.40 24.46 -8.58
CA ASP A 39 21.14 24.23 -10.01
C ASP A 39 19.72 23.70 -10.18
N ALA A 40 18.89 24.33 -11.02
CA ALA A 40 17.62 23.75 -11.47
C ALA A 40 17.86 23.06 -12.83
N PRO A 41 17.72 21.73 -12.95
CA PRO A 41 18.05 21.07 -14.20
C PRO A 41 17.01 21.42 -15.25
N ARG A 42 17.48 21.88 -16.41
CA ARG A 42 16.63 22.23 -17.57
C ARG A 42 16.30 21.04 -18.47
N HIS A 43 16.96 19.91 -18.21
CA HIS A 43 16.90 18.69 -19.00
C HIS A 43 16.36 17.54 -18.15
N ILE A 44 15.74 16.56 -18.80
CA ILE A 44 15.59 15.22 -18.23
C ILE A 44 17.00 14.70 -17.94
N LEU A 45 17.21 14.16 -16.74
CA LEU A 45 18.50 13.61 -16.34
C LEU A 45 18.51 12.10 -16.58
N ASP A 46 19.58 11.62 -17.20
CA ASP A 46 19.84 10.20 -17.43
C ASP A 46 21.22 9.86 -16.86
N ILE A 47 21.24 9.30 -15.67
CA ILE A 47 22.43 9.07 -14.83
C ILE A 47 22.72 7.58 -14.85
N HIS A 48 23.91 7.17 -15.27
CA HIS A 48 24.22 5.74 -15.39
C HIS A 48 24.47 5.05 -14.05
N ASP A 49 25.09 5.74 -13.09
CA ASP A 49 25.37 5.19 -11.77
C ASP A 49 24.39 5.74 -10.73
N ASP A 50 24.86 6.13 -9.55
CA ASP A 50 24.04 6.57 -8.44
C ASP A 50 23.69 8.06 -8.49
N LEU A 51 22.55 8.41 -7.91
CA LEU A 51 22.13 9.79 -7.67
C LEU A 51 22.08 10.07 -6.17
N ARG A 52 22.67 11.19 -5.75
CA ARG A 52 22.42 11.79 -4.43
C ARG A 52 21.87 13.20 -4.62
N VAL A 53 20.81 13.55 -3.92
CA VAL A 53 20.22 14.90 -3.97
C VAL A 53 20.25 15.52 -2.58
N GLU A 54 20.81 16.71 -2.46
CA GLU A 54 20.79 17.48 -1.21
C GLU A 54 19.37 17.92 -0.82
N SER A 55 19.14 18.06 0.48
CA SER A 55 17.84 18.47 1.03
C SER A 55 17.34 19.80 0.45
N GLY A 56 16.03 19.88 0.24
CA GLY A 56 15.32 21.08 -0.24
C GLY A 56 15.59 21.45 -1.70
N ALA A 57 16.23 20.59 -2.48
CA ALA A 57 16.39 20.79 -3.92
C ALA A 57 15.03 20.66 -4.66
N THR A 58 14.95 21.24 -5.86
CA THR A 58 13.79 21.07 -6.75
C THR A 58 14.27 20.67 -8.14
N ILE A 59 13.79 19.53 -8.61
CA ILE A 59 14.09 18.98 -9.93
C ILE A 59 12.79 18.87 -10.72
N ALA A 60 12.56 19.88 -11.57
CA ALA A 60 11.33 20.04 -12.34
C ALA A 60 11.25 19.13 -13.58
N LYS A 61 12.28 18.33 -13.85
CA LYS A 61 12.36 17.37 -14.97
C LYS A 61 12.44 15.94 -14.44
N GLU A 62 12.18 14.98 -15.30
CA GLU A 62 12.28 13.56 -14.93
C GLU A 62 13.74 13.16 -14.72
N VAL A 63 13.97 12.22 -13.80
CA VAL A 63 15.30 11.69 -13.49
C VAL A 63 15.29 10.18 -13.64
N LEU A 64 16.21 9.68 -14.46
CA LEU A 64 16.45 8.26 -14.68
C LEU A 64 17.82 7.91 -14.12
N VAL A 65 17.89 6.86 -13.32
CA VAL A 65 19.09 6.44 -12.59
C VAL A 65 19.35 4.97 -12.87
N GLY A 66 20.53 4.65 -13.41
CA GLY A 66 20.95 3.28 -13.66
C GLY A 66 21.32 2.56 -12.37
N GLY A 67 21.88 3.27 -11.38
CA GLY A 67 22.15 2.79 -10.03
C GLY A 67 21.03 3.08 -9.03
N SER A 68 21.42 3.37 -7.79
CA SER A 68 20.52 3.70 -6.68
C SER A 68 20.35 5.22 -6.52
N ALA A 69 19.24 5.65 -5.93
CA ALA A 69 18.97 7.06 -5.66
C ALA A 69 18.75 7.32 -4.17
N THR A 70 19.47 8.31 -3.63
CA THR A 70 19.28 8.81 -2.26
C THR A 70 18.86 10.27 -2.32
N ILE A 71 17.65 10.56 -1.85
CA ILE A 71 17.02 11.87 -1.96
C ILE A 71 16.94 12.49 -0.57
N GLY A 72 17.52 13.67 -0.39
CA GLY A 72 17.48 14.42 0.85
C GLY A 72 16.08 14.89 1.25
N GLU A 73 15.95 15.38 2.47
CA GLU A 73 14.70 15.87 3.04
C GLU A 73 14.09 17.01 2.22
N GLY A 74 12.77 17.04 2.08
CA GLY A 74 12.04 18.18 1.51
C GLY A 74 12.32 18.44 0.02
N VAL A 75 12.95 17.49 -0.67
CA VAL A 75 13.20 17.58 -2.11
C VAL A 75 11.89 17.46 -2.89
N ARG A 76 11.76 18.22 -3.97
CA ARG A 76 10.65 18.09 -4.92
C ARG A 76 11.14 17.55 -6.26
N LEU A 77 10.51 16.49 -6.75
CA LEU A 77 10.85 15.82 -8.00
C LEU A 77 9.60 15.68 -8.86
N ARG A 78 9.74 15.94 -10.17
CA ARG A 78 8.66 15.65 -11.11
C ARG A 78 8.37 14.15 -11.18
N ALA A 79 9.42 13.35 -11.41
CA ALA A 79 9.39 11.90 -11.45
C ALA A 79 10.79 11.31 -11.29
N LEU A 80 10.88 10.08 -10.77
CA LEU A 80 12.15 9.39 -10.53
C LEU A 80 12.03 7.90 -10.90
N LYS A 81 12.94 7.41 -11.74
CA LYS A 81 13.17 5.98 -11.99
C LYS A 81 14.57 5.58 -11.55
N ALA A 82 14.72 4.45 -10.85
CA ALA A 82 16.02 3.85 -10.56
C ALA A 82 16.03 2.34 -10.84
N SER A 83 17.16 1.79 -11.32
CA SER A 83 17.31 0.33 -11.39
C SER A 83 17.71 -0.27 -10.04
N GLY A 84 18.42 0.50 -9.20
CA GLY A 84 18.74 0.16 -7.82
C GLY A 84 17.68 0.65 -6.83
N ASP A 85 18.04 0.66 -5.55
CA ASP A 85 17.16 1.10 -4.47
C ASP A 85 16.89 2.61 -4.54
N ILE A 86 15.71 3.04 -4.07
CA ILE A 86 15.42 4.45 -3.84
C ILE A 86 15.16 4.69 -2.35
N ASN A 87 15.89 5.64 -1.78
CA ASN A 87 15.70 6.12 -0.41
C ASN A 87 15.28 7.59 -0.43
N LEU A 88 14.05 7.88 0.03
CA LEU A 88 13.56 9.24 0.18
C LEU A 88 13.69 9.68 1.64
N GLY A 89 14.31 10.82 1.87
CA GLY A 89 14.26 11.52 3.15
C GLY A 89 12.85 12.00 3.48
N PRO A 90 12.63 12.54 4.69
CA PRO A 90 11.31 13.05 5.09
C PRO A 90 10.83 14.20 4.19
N GLY A 91 9.52 14.36 4.05
CA GLY A 91 8.89 15.49 3.37
C GLY A 91 9.17 15.60 1.87
N VAL A 92 9.67 14.55 1.21
CA VAL A 92 9.90 14.53 -0.24
C VAL A 92 8.56 14.56 -0.99
N ASP A 93 8.49 15.36 -2.04
CA ASP A 93 7.29 15.55 -2.87
C ASP A 93 7.57 15.05 -4.30
N ILE A 94 6.97 13.92 -4.66
CA ILE A 94 6.97 13.37 -6.02
C ILE A 94 5.69 13.83 -6.72
N GLU A 95 5.82 14.63 -7.77
CA GLU A 95 4.67 15.20 -8.47
C GLU A 95 3.87 14.13 -9.24
N ARG A 96 4.57 13.23 -9.96
CA ARG A 96 3.92 12.31 -10.91
C ARG A 96 4.05 10.86 -10.52
N TRP A 97 5.26 10.32 -10.56
CA TRP A 97 5.49 8.90 -10.35
C TRP A 97 6.91 8.61 -9.87
N ILE A 98 7.05 7.50 -9.15
CA ILE A 98 8.32 6.95 -8.70
C ILE A 98 8.36 5.43 -8.98
N ASP A 99 9.48 4.96 -9.52
CA ASP A 99 9.61 3.58 -9.99
C ASP A 99 11.01 3.05 -9.70
N THR A 100 11.10 1.90 -9.03
CA THR A 100 12.36 1.19 -8.81
C THR A 100 12.24 -0.29 -9.14
N SER A 101 13.31 -0.88 -9.66
CA SER A 101 13.38 -2.33 -9.86
C SER A 101 13.69 -3.09 -8.56
N MET A 102 14.05 -2.39 -7.49
CA MET A 102 14.46 -2.98 -6.21
C MET A 102 13.55 -2.48 -5.08
N ARG A 103 14.10 -1.91 -3.99
CA ARG A 103 13.32 -1.42 -2.84
C ARG A 103 13.11 0.08 -2.90
N LEU A 104 11.93 0.51 -2.50
CA LEU A 104 11.60 1.91 -2.22
C LEU A 104 11.42 2.11 -0.71
N VAL A 105 12.27 2.95 -0.10
CA VAL A 105 12.14 3.39 1.29
C VAL A 105 11.71 4.84 1.29
N VAL A 106 10.61 5.15 1.98
CA VAL A 106 9.98 6.47 1.98
C VAL A 106 9.98 7.02 3.39
N GLY A 107 10.62 8.16 3.61
CA GLY A 107 10.60 8.88 4.88
C GLY A 107 9.22 9.47 5.21
N ASP A 108 9.09 9.98 6.43
CA ASP A 108 7.83 10.54 6.94
C ASP A 108 7.36 11.75 6.12
N GLY A 109 6.03 11.94 6.01
CA GLY A 109 5.44 13.14 5.40
C GLY A 109 5.65 13.28 3.89
N CYS A 110 6.08 12.22 3.20
CA CYS A 110 6.28 12.27 1.76
C CYS A 110 4.96 12.24 0.98
N ARG A 111 4.94 12.82 -0.22
CA ARG A 111 3.83 12.70 -1.19
C ARG A 111 4.34 11.95 -2.42
N LEU A 112 3.70 10.84 -2.79
CA LEU A 112 4.21 9.92 -3.82
C LEU A 112 3.57 10.09 -5.22
N GLY A 113 2.81 11.16 -5.41
CA GLY A 113 2.12 11.45 -6.67
C GLY A 113 1.10 10.37 -7.04
N ALA A 114 0.91 10.17 -8.35
CA ALA A 114 -0.10 9.26 -8.87
C ALA A 114 0.27 7.77 -8.69
N ARG A 115 1.57 7.43 -8.71
CA ARG A 115 2.03 6.03 -8.64
C ARG A 115 3.41 5.89 -8.03
N ALA A 116 3.54 5.00 -7.05
CA ALA A 116 4.80 4.45 -6.58
C ALA A 116 4.88 2.94 -6.88
N THR A 117 6.01 2.49 -7.41
CA THR A 117 6.21 1.08 -7.79
C THR A 117 7.61 0.62 -7.40
N ALA A 118 7.71 -0.59 -6.84
CA ALA A 118 8.98 -1.22 -6.48
C ALA A 118 8.97 -2.70 -6.89
N GLY A 119 10.13 -3.22 -7.28
CA GLY A 119 10.28 -4.63 -7.65
C GLY A 119 10.25 -5.58 -6.45
N ASN A 120 10.61 -5.12 -5.24
CA ASN A 120 10.70 -5.96 -4.04
C ASN A 120 9.78 -5.47 -2.90
N ASP A 121 10.17 -4.39 -2.24
CA ASP A 121 9.48 -3.85 -1.07
C ASP A 121 9.21 -2.35 -1.27
N ILE A 122 8.06 -1.88 -0.79
CA ILE A 122 7.83 -0.49 -0.43
C ILE A 122 7.75 -0.41 1.09
N ILE A 123 8.58 0.44 1.70
CA ILE A 123 8.59 0.71 3.14
C ILE A 123 8.22 2.18 3.34
N LEU A 124 7.12 2.43 4.03
CA LEU A 124 6.54 3.76 4.19
C LEU A 124 6.73 4.26 5.63
N GLY A 125 7.21 5.50 5.77
CA GLY A 125 7.14 6.25 7.02
C GLY A 125 5.72 6.64 7.40
N ALA A 126 5.60 7.47 8.44
CA ALA A 126 4.33 8.04 8.89
C ALA A 126 3.91 9.24 8.03
N GLY A 127 2.61 9.47 7.88
CA GLY A 127 2.07 10.64 7.17
C GLY A 127 2.39 10.66 5.67
N VAL A 128 2.69 9.51 5.06
CA VAL A 128 2.95 9.41 3.63
C VAL A 128 1.63 9.39 2.87
N GLU A 129 1.49 10.28 1.90
CA GLU A 129 0.32 10.36 1.01
C GLU A 129 0.58 9.64 -0.31
N PHE A 130 -0.40 8.86 -0.78
CA PHE A 130 -0.29 8.07 -2.00
C PHE A 130 -1.64 7.87 -2.70
N HIS A 131 -1.60 7.51 -3.99
CA HIS A 131 -2.80 7.06 -4.74
C HIS A 131 -2.69 5.60 -5.19
N LEU A 132 -1.52 5.19 -5.67
CA LEU A 132 -1.23 3.82 -6.08
C LEU A 132 0.11 3.38 -5.52
N LEU A 133 0.11 2.21 -4.88
CA LEU A 133 1.31 1.49 -4.47
C LEU A 133 1.32 0.12 -5.14
N SER A 134 2.45 -0.30 -5.69
CA SER A 134 2.61 -1.63 -6.28
C SER A 134 3.98 -2.21 -5.96
N ALA A 135 4.00 -3.27 -5.15
CA ALA A 135 5.19 -4.07 -4.88
C ALA A 135 4.79 -5.46 -4.37
N PRO A 136 5.66 -6.48 -4.49
CA PRO A 136 5.42 -7.77 -3.85
C PRO A 136 5.08 -7.66 -2.37
N ARG A 137 5.68 -6.70 -1.65
CA ARG A 137 5.34 -6.39 -0.26
C ARG A 137 5.37 -4.87 0.00
N ILE A 138 4.40 -4.38 0.75
CA ILE A 138 4.25 -2.98 1.17
C ILE A 138 4.09 -2.99 2.69
N VAL A 139 4.89 -2.19 3.40
CA VAL A 139 4.91 -2.13 4.87
C VAL A 139 4.88 -0.68 5.34
N VAL A 140 4.08 -0.39 6.38
CA VAL A 140 4.13 0.89 7.09
C VAL A 140 5.01 0.76 8.33
N GLY A 141 6.07 1.55 8.42
CA GLY A 141 7.09 1.45 9.45
C GLY A 141 7.83 0.11 9.39
N SER A 142 7.94 -0.55 10.54
CA SER A 142 8.50 -1.90 10.64
C SER A 142 7.40 -2.94 10.80
N GLU A 143 7.58 -4.10 10.16
CA GLU A 143 6.72 -5.25 10.40
C GLU A 143 6.95 -5.78 11.81
N GLN A 144 5.94 -5.68 12.66
CA GLN A 144 5.95 -6.38 13.95
C GLN A 144 5.53 -7.83 13.71
N SER A 145 6.50 -8.73 13.54
CA SER A 145 6.24 -10.17 13.47
C SER A 145 5.70 -10.69 14.81
N ARG A 146 4.38 -10.72 14.98
CA ARG A 146 3.71 -11.43 16.07
C ARG A 146 3.09 -12.71 15.54
N SER A 147 3.81 -13.83 15.73
CA SER A 147 3.25 -15.16 15.51
C SER A 147 2.18 -15.45 16.56
N HIS A 148 0.92 -15.34 16.17
CA HIS A 148 -0.19 -15.71 17.05
C HIS A 148 -0.39 -17.23 16.99
N ARG A 149 -0.30 -17.91 18.13
CA ARG A 149 -0.70 -19.32 18.26
C ARG A 149 -2.16 -19.43 17.85
N ARG A 150 -2.43 -20.04 16.69
CA ARG A 150 -3.78 -20.36 16.26
C ARG A 150 -4.37 -21.38 17.21
N ARG A 151 -5.41 -21.01 17.95
CA ARG A 151 -6.29 -21.98 18.61
C ARG A 151 -7.01 -22.74 17.51
N THR A 152 -6.86 -24.06 17.47
CA THR A 152 -7.64 -24.92 16.58
C THR A 152 -9.04 -25.09 17.16
N ALA A 153 -9.88 -24.07 16.99
CA ALA A 153 -11.31 -24.21 17.24
C ALA A 153 -11.94 -25.08 16.13
N GLN A 154 -12.88 -25.95 16.51
CA GLN A 154 -13.66 -26.73 15.55
C GLN A 154 -14.40 -25.77 14.61
N SER A 155 -14.23 -26.00 13.31
CA SER A 155 -14.90 -25.19 12.28
C SER A 155 -16.36 -25.57 12.23
N ARG A 156 -17.26 -24.59 12.35
CA ARG A 156 -18.70 -24.75 12.19
C ARG A 156 -19.13 -24.20 10.82
N PRO A 157 -20.20 -24.72 10.18
CA PRO A 157 -20.81 -24.07 9.02
C PRO A 157 -21.23 -22.64 9.34
N ILE A 158 -21.01 -21.70 8.41
CA ILE A 158 -21.30 -20.29 8.65
C ILE A 158 -22.81 -20.02 8.86
N ALA A 159 -23.66 -20.87 8.28
CA ALA A 159 -25.11 -20.82 8.45
C ALA A 159 -25.56 -20.97 9.92
N GLU A 160 -24.77 -21.61 10.79
CA GLU A 160 -25.11 -21.76 12.21
C GLU A 160 -25.02 -20.46 13.01
N PHE A 161 -24.41 -19.41 12.43
CA PHE A 161 -24.32 -18.08 13.03
C PHE A 161 -25.38 -17.12 12.50
N GLY A 162 -26.13 -17.50 11.46
CA GLY A 162 -27.21 -16.71 10.90
C GLY A 162 -28.54 -16.97 11.60
N ASP A 163 -29.43 -15.97 11.63
CA ASP A 163 -30.84 -16.19 12.00
C ASP A 163 -31.51 -17.05 10.91
N PRO A 164 -31.99 -18.27 11.22
CA PRO A 164 -32.62 -19.16 10.24
C PRO A 164 -33.85 -18.54 9.53
N LYS A 165 -34.47 -17.51 10.11
CA LYS A 165 -35.61 -16.81 9.51
C LYS A 165 -35.21 -15.73 8.51
N ARG A 166 -33.98 -15.21 8.63
CA ARG A 166 -33.46 -14.09 7.84
C ARG A 166 -32.35 -14.51 6.88
N CYS A 167 -31.81 -15.72 7.06
CA CYS A 167 -30.74 -16.27 6.25
C CYS A 167 -31.25 -17.38 5.33
N ARG A 168 -30.68 -17.45 4.13
CA ARG A 168 -30.95 -18.48 3.13
C ARG A 168 -29.63 -18.97 2.54
N LEU A 169 -29.51 -20.28 2.32
CA LEU A 169 -28.38 -20.84 1.58
C LEU A 169 -28.66 -20.73 0.09
N ARG A 170 -27.72 -20.14 -0.65
CA ARG A 170 -27.72 -20.11 -2.11
C ARG A 170 -27.27 -21.47 -2.67
N ALA A 171 -27.56 -21.70 -3.95
CA ALA A 171 -27.17 -22.92 -4.64
C ALA A 171 -25.64 -23.12 -4.72
N ASP A 172 -24.87 -22.04 -4.66
CA ASP A 172 -23.39 -22.04 -4.60
C ASP A 172 -22.85 -22.28 -3.18
N GLY A 173 -23.72 -22.44 -2.17
CA GLY A 173 -23.35 -22.68 -0.77
C GLY A 173 -23.10 -21.41 0.04
N ALA A 174 -23.20 -20.22 -0.55
CA ALA A 174 -23.08 -18.96 0.18
C ALA A 174 -24.32 -18.72 1.07
N LEU A 175 -24.09 -18.20 2.28
CA LEU A 175 -25.14 -17.72 3.16
C LEU A 175 -25.55 -16.30 2.74
N LEU A 176 -26.80 -16.14 2.32
CA LEU A 176 -27.41 -14.84 2.04
C LEU A 176 -28.26 -14.39 3.22
N THR A 177 -28.09 -13.17 3.69
CA THR A 177 -28.94 -12.53 4.71
C THR A 177 -29.39 -11.14 4.28
N ASP A 178 -30.66 -10.81 4.52
CA ASP A 178 -31.24 -9.50 4.21
C ASP A 178 -30.98 -8.46 5.32
N ASP A 179 -30.27 -8.84 6.39
CA ASP A 179 -29.91 -7.99 7.54
C ASP A 179 -28.40 -8.02 7.82
N ASP A 180 -27.99 -7.33 8.89
CA ASP A 180 -26.66 -7.44 9.48
C ASP A 180 -26.29 -8.91 9.81
N PHE A 181 -25.01 -9.25 9.60
CA PHE A 181 -24.45 -10.55 9.95
C PHE A 181 -23.32 -10.39 10.97
N THR A 182 -23.31 -11.23 12.00
CA THR A 182 -22.26 -11.18 13.03
C THR A 182 -21.69 -12.56 13.30
N ILE A 183 -20.36 -12.66 13.22
CA ILE A 183 -19.60 -13.80 13.73
C ILE A 183 -19.06 -13.43 15.12
N PRO A 184 -19.35 -14.21 16.18
CA PRO A 184 -18.84 -13.95 17.52
C PRO A 184 -17.32 -14.02 17.63
N ASP A 185 -16.79 -13.49 18.73
CA ASP A 185 -15.39 -13.65 19.12
C ASP A 185 -15.02 -15.15 19.20
N ASP A 186 -13.76 -15.47 18.89
CA ASP A 186 -13.17 -16.82 18.92
C ASP A 186 -13.84 -17.88 18.03
N ALA A 187 -14.87 -17.50 17.25
CA ALA A 187 -15.60 -18.42 16.40
C ALA A 187 -14.75 -18.88 15.20
N SER A 188 -14.90 -20.15 14.82
CA SER A 188 -14.29 -20.71 13.61
C SER A 188 -15.42 -21.16 12.69
N ALA A 189 -15.54 -20.51 11.54
CA ALA A 189 -16.63 -20.71 10.58
C ALA A 189 -16.09 -21.08 9.19
N ALA A 190 -16.88 -21.81 8.40
CA ALA A 190 -16.60 -22.11 7.01
C ALA A 190 -17.81 -21.84 6.12
N GLY A 191 -17.56 -21.26 4.95
CA GLY A 191 -18.57 -20.83 3.99
C GLY A 191 -18.52 -19.32 3.72
N ASP A 192 -19.10 -18.93 2.59
CA ASP A 192 -19.16 -17.55 2.15
C ASP A 192 -20.39 -16.85 2.71
N VAL A 193 -20.31 -15.54 2.88
CA VAL A 193 -21.42 -14.70 3.39
C VAL A 193 -21.67 -13.54 2.45
N ILE A 194 -22.95 -13.35 2.13
CA ILE A 194 -23.47 -12.19 1.42
C ILE A 194 -24.51 -11.55 2.35
N ALA A 195 -24.25 -10.35 2.84
CA ALA A 195 -25.17 -9.63 3.73
C ALA A 195 -25.60 -8.32 3.07
N ARG A 196 -26.91 -8.04 3.09
CA ARG A 196 -27.45 -6.73 2.70
C ARG A 196 -27.15 -5.65 3.75
N GLY A 197 -26.94 -6.06 4.99
CA GLY A 197 -26.51 -5.20 6.08
C GLY A 197 -25.00 -5.24 6.30
N ASN A 198 -24.61 -4.80 7.49
CA ASN A 198 -23.22 -4.80 7.92
C ASN A 198 -22.74 -6.22 8.24
N ILE A 199 -21.47 -6.51 7.96
CA ILE A 199 -20.81 -7.73 8.43
C ILE A 199 -19.86 -7.38 9.57
N ARG A 200 -20.05 -8.00 10.73
CA ARG A 200 -19.15 -7.86 11.89
C ARG A 200 -18.50 -9.20 12.20
N VAL A 201 -17.17 -9.25 12.18
CA VAL A 201 -16.40 -10.43 12.55
C VAL A 201 -15.72 -10.16 13.89
N GLY A 202 -16.04 -10.98 14.89
CA GLY A 202 -15.50 -10.87 16.24
C GLY A 202 -13.98 -11.07 16.31
N ARG A 203 -13.40 -10.68 17.45
CA ARG A 203 -11.96 -10.82 17.73
C ARG A 203 -11.55 -12.29 17.66
N GLN A 204 -10.36 -12.55 17.13
CA GLN A 204 -9.77 -13.89 17.00
C GLN A 204 -10.61 -14.90 16.19
N ALA A 205 -11.72 -14.48 15.59
CA ALA A 205 -12.55 -15.35 14.77
C ALA A 205 -11.82 -15.74 13.48
N THR A 206 -12.08 -16.93 12.97
CA THR A 206 -11.53 -17.41 11.70
C THR A 206 -12.67 -17.78 10.76
N ILE A 207 -12.71 -17.17 9.59
CA ILE A 207 -13.67 -17.49 8.52
C ILE A 207 -12.91 -18.12 7.36
N ARG A 208 -13.24 -19.37 7.06
CA ARG A 208 -12.81 -20.09 5.84
C ARG A 208 -13.82 -19.85 4.73
N GLY A 209 -13.76 -18.67 4.15
CA GLY A 209 -14.65 -18.21 3.08
C GLY A 209 -14.45 -16.73 2.80
N SER A 210 -15.25 -16.23 1.88
CA SER A 210 -15.31 -14.84 1.45
C SER A 210 -16.50 -14.11 2.08
N LEU A 211 -16.36 -12.78 2.18
CA LEU A 211 -17.39 -11.90 2.73
C LEU A 211 -17.78 -10.84 1.70
N HIS A 212 -19.07 -10.60 1.53
CA HIS A 212 -19.61 -9.55 0.69
C HIS A 212 -20.71 -8.82 1.48
N GLY A 213 -20.47 -7.56 1.84
CA GLY A 213 -21.46 -6.70 2.49
C GLY A 213 -21.93 -5.59 1.56
N GLU A 214 -23.25 -5.38 1.46
CA GLU A 214 -23.85 -4.19 0.82
C GLU A 214 -23.75 -2.94 1.72
N ALA A 215 -23.19 -3.08 2.94
CA ALA A 215 -22.88 -1.98 3.84
C ALA A 215 -21.41 -2.06 4.36
N ASP A 216 -21.17 -1.74 5.63
CA ASP A 216 -19.82 -1.78 6.21
C ASP A 216 -19.41 -3.23 6.55
N VAL A 217 -18.12 -3.54 6.38
CA VAL A 217 -17.51 -4.78 6.87
C VAL A 217 -16.45 -4.43 7.92
N VAL A 218 -16.65 -4.93 9.13
CA VAL A 218 -15.75 -4.71 10.27
C VAL A 218 -15.14 -6.04 10.71
N ILE A 219 -13.82 -6.14 10.67
CA ILE A 219 -13.06 -7.32 11.04
C ILE A 219 -12.30 -7.04 12.34
N GLY A 220 -12.65 -7.79 13.38
CA GLY A 220 -12.10 -7.64 14.72
C GLY A 220 -10.63 -8.01 14.86
N GLU A 221 -10.05 -7.61 16.00
CA GLU A 221 -8.63 -7.80 16.31
C GLU A 221 -8.22 -9.28 16.17
N ARG A 222 -7.09 -9.54 15.50
CA ARG A 222 -6.55 -10.89 15.23
C ARG A 222 -7.50 -11.82 14.48
N ALA A 223 -8.64 -11.35 13.96
CA ALA A 223 -9.53 -12.17 13.16
C ALA A 223 -8.88 -12.49 11.80
N THR A 224 -9.23 -13.64 11.22
CA THR A 224 -8.66 -14.11 9.96
C THR A 224 -9.76 -14.49 8.97
N ILE A 225 -9.80 -13.80 7.83
CA ILE A 225 -10.58 -14.17 6.66
C ILE A 225 -9.66 -14.86 5.66
N LYS A 226 -10.01 -16.08 5.26
CA LYS A 226 -9.21 -16.86 4.30
C LYS A 226 -9.50 -16.53 2.85
N GLY A 227 -10.70 -16.06 2.54
CA GLY A 227 -11.05 -15.56 1.21
C GLY A 227 -10.88 -14.06 1.08
N SER A 228 -11.51 -13.54 0.03
CA SER A 228 -11.62 -12.12 -0.29
C SER A 228 -12.77 -11.45 0.47
N VAL A 229 -12.67 -10.13 0.68
CA VAL A 229 -13.69 -9.29 1.33
C VAL A 229 -14.09 -8.16 0.39
N TYR A 230 -15.40 -7.95 0.25
CA TYR A 230 -15.99 -6.83 -0.45
C TYR A 230 -16.97 -6.08 0.46
N ALA A 231 -16.90 -4.75 0.48
CA ALA A 231 -17.81 -3.88 1.24
C ALA A 231 -18.28 -2.70 0.37
N GLU A 232 -19.57 -2.55 0.13
CA GLU A 232 -20.09 -1.40 -0.66
C GLU A 232 -19.90 -0.06 0.07
N HIS A 233 -19.88 -0.05 1.41
CA HIS A 233 -19.56 1.15 2.18
C HIS A 233 -18.11 1.13 2.64
N SER A 234 -17.80 0.85 3.91
CA SER A 234 -16.44 0.93 4.43
C SER A 234 -15.91 -0.43 4.85
N LEU A 235 -14.59 -0.60 4.76
CA LEU A 235 -13.88 -1.76 5.26
C LEU A 235 -12.97 -1.37 6.42
N HIS A 236 -13.16 -1.98 7.58
CA HIS A 236 -12.31 -1.76 8.74
C HIS A 236 -11.67 -3.06 9.21
N LEU A 237 -10.33 -3.12 9.18
CA LEU A 237 -9.54 -4.20 9.77
C LEU A 237 -8.94 -3.68 11.08
N ALA A 238 -9.27 -4.30 12.20
CA ALA A 238 -8.64 -4.00 13.48
C ALA A 238 -7.22 -4.57 13.58
N GLU A 239 -6.56 -4.33 14.72
CA GLU A 239 -5.17 -4.71 14.96
C GLU A 239 -4.91 -6.20 14.65
N ASN A 240 -3.84 -6.48 13.90
CA ASN A 240 -3.41 -7.83 13.50
C ASN A 240 -4.48 -8.66 12.77
N ALA A 241 -5.57 -8.06 12.29
CA ALA A 241 -6.56 -8.76 11.47
C ALA A 241 -5.94 -9.15 10.11
N VAL A 242 -6.44 -10.22 9.51
CA VAL A 242 -5.89 -10.78 8.28
C VAL A 242 -6.99 -11.03 7.27
N ILE A 243 -6.84 -10.46 6.07
CA ILE A 243 -7.51 -10.94 4.86
C ILE A 243 -6.45 -11.63 4.00
N SER A 244 -6.66 -12.90 3.67
CA SER A 244 -5.63 -13.69 2.99
C SER A 244 -5.56 -13.43 1.48
N GLU A 245 -6.63 -12.88 0.91
CA GLU A 245 -6.82 -12.51 -0.50
C GLU A 245 -7.24 -11.03 -0.62
N HIS A 246 -8.10 -10.70 -1.59
CA HIS A 246 -8.42 -9.33 -1.97
C HIS A 246 -9.29 -8.63 -0.94
N ALA A 247 -9.12 -7.32 -0.86
CA ALA A 247 -9.96 -6.42 -0.08
C ALA A 247 -10.45 -5.30 -1.00
N LEU A 248 -11.77 -5.21 -1.21
CA LEU A 248 -12.37 -4.23 -2.10
C LEU A 248 -13.45 -3.46 -1.34
N THR A 249 -13.50 -2.15 -1.57
CA THR A 249 -14.57 -1.34 -1.03
C THR A 249 -14.88 -0.12 -1.90
N ALA A 250 -16.17 0.21 -2.06
CA ALA A 250 -16.57 1.43 -2.76
C ALA A 250 -16.54 2.68 -1.85
N GLY A 251 -16.27 2.49 -0.56
CA GLY A 251 -15.99 3.57 0.38
C GLY A 251 -14.53 3.61 0.80
N SER A 252 -14.30 3.77 2.10
CA SER A 252 -12.96 3.92 2.68
C SER A 252 -12.50 2.62 3.33
N ALA A 253 -11.20 2.34 3.24
CA ALA A 253 -10.56 1.23 3.94
C ALA A 253 -9.65 1.75 5.05
N VAL A 254 -9.81 1.22 6.26
CA VAL A 254 -8.90 1.43 7.39
C VAL A 254 -8.23 0.11 7.72
N ILE A 255 -6.91 0.06 7.57
CA ILE A 255 -6.09 -1.10 7.88
C ILE A 255 -5.37 -0.83 9.19
N GLY A 256 -5.80 -1.52 10.25
CA GLY A 256 -5.28 -1.36 11.61
C GLY A 256 -3.84 -1.81 11.77
N SER A 257 -3.25 -1.48 12.92
CA SER A 257 -1.84 -1.75 13.20
C SER A 257 -1.52 -3.24 13.09
N GLY A 258 -0.44 -3.61 12.42
CA GLY A 258 -0.07 -5.01 12.19
C GLY A 258 -1.05 -5.83 11.33
N ALA A 259 -2.13 -5.23 10.82
CA ALA A 259 -3.10 -5.94 10.00
C ALA A 259 -2.52 -6.27 8.61
N ARG A 260 -3.03 -7.34 7.99
CA ARG A 260 -2.49 -7.88 6.75
C ARG A 260 -3.57 -8.07 5.69
N VAL A 261 -3.26 -7.65 4.46
CA VAL A 261 -4.08 -7.92 3.27
C VAL A 261 -3.25 -8.63 2.22
N GLY A 262 -3.73 -9.79 1.78
CA GLY A 262 -2.99 -10.66 0.86
C GLY A 262 -1.94 -11.52 1.55
N SER A 263 -1.23 -12.32 0.76
CA SER A 263 -0.25 -13.28 1.27
C SER A 263 1.03 -13.30 0.43
N PRO A 264 2.20 -13.64 1.02
CA PRO A 264 3.45 -13.80 0.28
C PRO A 264 3.30 -14.70 -0.94
N GLY A 265 3.92 -14.32 -2.06
CA GLY A 265 3.90 -15.09 -3.31
C GLY A 265 2.59 -15.01 -4.11
N ARG A 266 1.59 -14.26 -3.64
CA ARG A 266 0.35 -13.99 -4.39
C ARG A 266 0.13 -12.49 -4.50
N ILE A 267 0.11 -11.97 -5.72
CA ILE A 267 -0.24 -10.57 -5.97
C ILE A 267 -1.70 -10.38 -5.58
N THR A 268 -1.94 -9.56 -4.56
CA THR A 268 -3.27 -9.24 -4.04
C THR A 268 -3.58 -7.77 -4.30
N THR A 269 -4.83 -7.36 -4.09
CA THR A 269 -5.24 -5.96 -4.27
C THR A 269 -6.09 -5.53 -3.09
N LEU A 270 -5.71 -4.40 -2.50
CA LEU A 270 -6.57 -3.53 -1.71
C LEU A 270 -7.04 -2.39 -2.63
N LEU A 271 -8.35 -2.33 -2.88
CA LEU A 271 -8.98 -1.25 -3.63
C LEU A 271 -9.99 -0.54 -2.74
N ALA A 272 -9.88 0.78 -2.62
CA ALA A 272 -10.88 1.60 -1.95
C ALA A 272 -11.18 2.85 -2.78
N ASP A 273 -12.41 3.00 -3.24
CA ASP A 273 -12.75 4.14 -4.12
C ASP A 273 -12.57 5.48 -3.41
N ARG A 274 -12.89 5.57 -2.11
CA ARG A 274 -12.73 6.82 -1.35
C ARG A 274 -11.30 7.02 -0.87
N SER A 275 -10.93 6.39 0.24
CA SER A 275 -9.62 6.59 0.86
C SER A 275 -9.06 5.31 1.47
N VAL A 276 -7.75 5.26 1.62
CA VAL A 276 -7.06 4.19 2.36
C VAL A 276 -6.27 4.78 3.51
N GLU A 277 -6.52 4.30 4.71
CA GLU A 277 -5.68 4.58 5.87
C GLU A 277 -4.88 3.33 6.25
N LEU A 278 -3.56 3.45 6.31
CA LEU A 278 -2.67 2.36 6.73
C LEU A 278 -2.01 2.69 8.07
N ASN A 279 -2.30 1.90 9.09
CA ASN A 279 -1.72 2.07 10.42
C ASN A 279 -0.35 1.38 10.54
N PRO A 280 0.47 1.76 11.54
CA PRO A 280 1.81 1.21 11.74
C PRO A 280 1.86 -0.32 11.77
N GLY A 281 2.85 -0.89 11.09
CA GLY A 281 3.03 -2.33 10.96
C GLY A 281 2.05 -3.00 10.01
N ALA A 282 1.11 -2.29 9.38
CA ALA A 282 0.26 -2.87 8.34
C ALA A 282 1.12 -3.44 7.19
N VAL A 283 0.72 -4.61 6.68
CA VAL A 283 1.42 -5.31 5.59
C VAL A 283 0.46 -5.65 4.46
N LEU A 284 0.79 -5.24 3.24
CA LEU A 284 -0.01 -5.50 2.06
C LEU A 284 0.85 -6.18 0.99
N TYR A 285 0.27 -7.14 0.27
CA TYR A 285 0.97 -7.86 -0.80
C TYR A 285 0.36 -7.51 -2.15
N GLY A 286 1.15 -6.96 -3.07
CA GLY A 286 0.70 -6.58 -4.40
C GLY A 286 0.35 -5.10 -4.53
N ARG A 287 -0.94 -4.78 -4.70
CA ARG A 287 -1.40 -3.43 -5.05
C ARG A 287 -2.29 -2.81 -4.00
N VAL A 288 -2.10 -1.51 -3.78
CA VAL A 288 -3.03 -0.64 -3.05
C VAL A 288 -3.45 0.48 -3.99
N VAL A 289 -4.75 0.65 -4.18
CA VAL A 289 -5.31 1.63 -5.11
C VAL A 289 -6.42 2.41 -4.41
N THR A 290 -6.37 3.73 -4.54
CA THR A 290 -7.42 4.60 -4.02
C THR A 290 -7.62 5.86 -4.86
N ALA A 291 -8.88 6.24 -5.09
CA ALA A 291 -9.19 7.34 -6.00
C ALA A 291 -9.04 8.72 -5.33
N HIS A 292 -9.40 8.88 -4.06
CA HIS A 292 -9.29 10.16 -3.33
C HIS A 292 -8.12 10.23 -2.35
N GLY A 293 -7.17 9.29 -2.43
CA GLY A 293 -5.90 9.35 -1.72
C GLY A 293 -5.85 8.47 -0.49
N GLY A 294 -4.63 8.04 -0.16
CA GLY A 294 -4.33 7.23 1.00
C GLY A 294 -3.28 7.91 1.87
N ILE A 295 -3.29 7.57 3.15
CA ILE A 295 -2.37 8.12 4.15
C ILE A 295 -1.87 7.03 5.09
N THR A 296 -0.59 7.08 5.45
CA THR A 296 -0.04 6.26 6.53
C THR A 296 -0.12 7.00 7.86
N ARG A 297 -0.39 6.28 8.96
CA ARG A 297 -0.43 6.86 10.32
C ARG A 297 0.87 6.63 11.08
N ALA A 298 1.14 7.50 12.05
CA ALA A 298 2.22 7.32 13.01
C ALA A 298 1.83 6.30 14.08
N ALA A 299 2.82 5.66 14.72
CA ALA A 299 2.57 4.95 15.96
C ALA A 299 2.12 5.94 17.02
N GLU A 300 0.99 5.68 17.67
CA GLU A 300 0.63 6.41 18.88
C GLU A 300 1.76 6.15 19.89
N ASN A 301 2.51 7.21 20.24
CA ASN A 301 3.35 7.17 21.41
C ASN A 301 2.42 7.05 22.61
N THR A 302 2.17 5.83 23.07
CA THR A 302 1.65 5.61 24.42
C THR A 302 2.77 5.96 25.40
N SER A 303 3.03 7.26 25.55
CA SER A 303 3.69 7.81 26.72
C SER A 303 2.73 7.54 27.88
N VAL A 304 2.88 6.36 28.49
CA VAL A 304 2.26 6.09 29.79
C VAL A 304 2.90 7.09 30.73
N ASN A 305 2.24 8.23 30.93
CA ASN A 305 2.46 9.08 32.09
C ASN A 305 2.05 8.23 33.30
N LEU A 306 2.99 7.43 33.80
CA LEU A 306 3.01 7.01 35.19
C LEU A 306 3.22 8.29 36.01
N VAL A 307 2.12 9.03 36.21
CA VAL A 307 2.04 9.97 37.31
C VAL A 307 2.06 9.10 38.56
N ALA A 308 3.20 9.11 39.24
CA ALA A 308 3.32 8.64 40.59
C ALA A 308 2.27 9.36 41.47
N ASN A 309 1.41 8.58 42.11
CA ASN A 309 0.72 8.93 43.35
C ASN A 309 0.79 7.71 44.26
#